data_AF-A0A947AH95-F1
#
_entry.id   AF-A0A947AH95-F1
#
_cell.length_a   1.000
_cell.length_b   1.000
_cell.length_c   1.000
_cell.angle_alpha   90.00
_cell.angle_beta   90.00
_cell.angle_gamma   90.00
#
_symmetry.space_group_name_H-M   'P 1'
#
loop_
_entity.id
_entity.type
_entity.pdbx_description
1 polymer ?
#
loop_
_entity_poly.entity_id
_entity_poly.type
_entity_poly.pdbx_seq_one_letter_code
_entity_poly.pdbx_strand_id
1 'polypeptide(L)'
;SLVGVINKCDRQDELELKNRILPDFSDYIQKAWQITVDRILCISARRHLQEPQWDPTAGPKHNFDQFEELQRLIFDGINRADYVVDRRLENARSLRDFVFNEVKREISGHRSSLKKAGRQVREAEQKSFLETVSAMKKDDSRQLFGVGLMVYQKLAQRWVGPIGWMIAIWTRLLIFGTGIAALFRFDRPVSQIRGMISAWRNPKESKSAVGNPHDDELTGTGLRTYRLTTLSNWPDIAESLVGGGFSSTVRRVEDALAAGDEFSERLAGIWGDALASELERISRRLSGFVLQIVFNLPVFAILGYTGWLTVQRFLLGSYLGFEFFVHALGATGIILLLSFFIFQACVRLTANPERMKTKAFEKMKRQAEQLDGITTNPVLVQLETVIELEAMLASREPS
;
A
#
# COMPACT_ATOMS: atom_id res chain seq x y z
N SER A 1 19.48 56.04 -8.84
CA SER A 1 20.02 57.24 -9.46
C SER A 1 19.53 57.40 -10.88
N LEU A 2 18.88 58.53 -11.19
CA LEU A 2 18.34 58.81 -12.52
C LEU A 2 19.40 59.53 -13.35
N VAL A 3 19.74 58.97 -14.53
CA VAL A 3 20.68 59.57 -15.48
C VAL A 3 19.92 59.97 -16.73
N GLY A 4 19.94 61.26 -17.07
CA GLY A 4 19.37 61.78 -18.31
C GLY A 4 20.37 61.69 -19.45
N VAL A 5 19.97 61.19 -20.61
CA VAL A 5 20.84 61.12 -21.80
C VAL A 5 20.19 61.91 -22.93
N ILE A 6 20.79 63.02 -23.31
CA ILE A 6 20.35 63.86 -24.43
C ILE A 6 21.16 63.46 -25.65
N ASN A 7 20.52 62.77 -26.59
CA ASN A 7 21.13 62.37 -27.85
C ASN A 7 21.03 63.47 -28.91
N LYS A 8 21.88 63.40 -29.93
CA LYS A 8 21.99 64.38 -31.04
C LYS A 8 22.46 65.76 -30.56
N CYS A 9 23.30 65.81 -29.53
CA CYS A 9 23.88 67.07 -29.06
C CYS A 9 24.59 67.83 -30.20
N ASP A 10 25.26 67.10 -31.09
CA ASP A 10 26.04 67.58 -32.22
C ASP A 10 25.24 68.34 -33.31
N ARG A 11 23.91 68.40 -33.20
CA ARG A 11 23.03 69.12 -34.14
C ARG A 11 22.64 70.52 -33.67
N GLN A 12 22.86 70.81 -32.39
CA GLN A 12 22.61 72.14 -31.83
C GLN A 12 23.91 72.92 -31.66
N ASP A 13 23.80 74.20 -31.36
CA ASP A 13 24.97 75.00 -30.97
C ASP A 13 25.43 74.61 -29.55
N GLU A 14 26.74 74.57 -29.33
CA GLU A 14 27.31 74.09 -28.06
C GLU A 14 26.96 75.01 -26.89
N LEU A 15 26.95 76.33 -27.12
CA LEU A 15 26.66 77.32 -26.09
C LEU A 15 25.18 77.32 -25.74
N GLU A 16 24.31 77.18 -26.75
CA GLU A 16 22.87 77.03 -26.54
C GLU A 16 22.55 75.76 -25.75
N LEU A 17 23.19 74.65 -26.09
CA LEU A 17 22.99 73.37 -25.41
C LEU A 17 23.38 73.45 -23.93
N LYS A 18 24.56 74.01 -23.63
CA LYS A 18 25.10 74.11 -22.26
C LYS A 18 24.38 75.12 -21.38
N ASN A 19 24.06 76.28 -21.94
CA ASN A 19 23.60 77.41 -21.13
C ASN A 19 22.08 77.54 -21.06
N ARG A 20 21.35 76.90 -21.98
CA ARG A 20 19.89 77.00 -22.05
C ARG A 20 19.20 75.65 -22.00
N ILE A 21 19.51 74.75 -22.93
CA ILE A 21 18.78 73.48 -23.08
C ILE A 21 19.02 72.57 -21.88
N LEU A 22 20.26 72.41 -21.42
CA LEU A 22 20.60 71.53 -20.30
C LEU A 22 19.98 71.98 -18.97
N PRO A 23 20.12 73.26 -18.55
CA PRO A 23 19.45 73.77 -17.35
C PRO A 23 17.92 73.66 -17.44
N ASP A 24 17.32 74.08 -18.57
CA ASP A 24 15.86 74.02 -18.75
C ASP A 24 15.34 72.57 -18.67
N PHE A 25 16.06 71.61 -19.27
CA PHE A 25 15.70 70.21 -19.21
C PHE A 25 15.81 69.63 -17.79
N SER A 26 16.89 69.99 -17.06
CA SER A 26 17.07 69.59 -15.67
C SER A 26 15.92 70.09 -14.79
N ASP A 27 15.61 71.38 -14.90
CA ASP A 27 14.53 72.03 -14.16
C ASP A 27 13.17 71.41 -14.49
N TYR A 28 12.93 71.10 -15.77
CA TYR A 28 11.71 70.44 -16.21
C TYR A 28 11.54 69.07 -15.58
N ILE A 29 12.57 68.21 -15.63
CA ILE A 29 12.48 66.85 -15.07
C ILE A 29 12.29 66.90 -13.55
N GLN A 30 13.00 67.79 -12.86
CA GLN A 30 12.83 67.96 -11.41
C GLN A 30 11.40 68.38 -11.05
N LYS A 31 10.81 69.33 -11.80
CA LYS A 31 9.44 69.79 -11.59
C LYS A 31 8.40 68.73 -11.96
N ALA A 32 8.61 68.03 -13.08
CA ALA A 32 7.63 67.08 -13.61
C ALA A 32 7.61 65.76 -12.83
N TRP A 33 8.77 65.23 -12.46
CA TRP A 33 8.90 63.88 -11.89
C TRP A 33 9.22 63.88 -10.40
N GLN A 34 9.44 65.05 -9.79
CA GLN A 34 9.80 65.20 -8.37
C GLN A 34 11.04 64.38 -7.96
N ILE A 35 11.90 64.05 -8.93
CA ILE A 35 13.14 63.28 -8.75
C ILE A 35 14.30 64.17 -9.19
N THR A 36 15.38 64.19 -8.41
CA THR A 36 16.63 64.84 -8.79
C THR A 36 17.36 63.98 -9.82
N VAL A 37 17.71 64.57 -10.96
CA VAL A 37 18.56 63.91 -11.96
C VAL A 37 20.00 64.00 -11.46
N ASP A 38 20.63 62.85 -11.21
CA ASP A 38 21.98 62.80 -10.62
C ASP A 38 23.05 63.24 -11.64
N ARG A 39 22.84 62.92 -12.93
CA ARG A 39 23.68 63.37 -14.05
C ARG A 39 22.86 63.50 -15.33
N ILE A 40 23.15 64.53 -16.12
CA ILE A 40 22.67 64.66 -17.50
C ILE A 40 23.89 64.60 -18.41
N LEU A 41 23.86 63.69 -19.39
CA LEU A 41 24.94 63.46 -20.34
C LEU A 41 24.45 63.82 -21.75
N CYS A 42 25.21 64.66 -22.45
CA CYS A 42 24.99 64.98 -23.85
C CYS A 42 25.84 64.06 -24.73
N ILE A 43 25.20 63.31 -25.63
CA ILE A 43 25.90 62.36 -26.50
C ILE A 43 25.56 62.57 -27.97
N SER A 44 26.50 62.24 -28.83
CA SER A 44 26.26 62.02 -30.25
C SER A 44 26.34 60.51 -30.55
N ALA A 45 25.27 59.77 -30.28
CA ALA A 45 25.30 58.31 -30.46
C ALA A 45 25.69 57.90 -31.89
N ARG A 46 25.30 58.70 -32.90
CA ARG A 46 25.62 58.46 -34.31
C ARG A 46 27.12 58.56 -34.58
N ARG A 47 27.86 59.44 -33.89
CA ARG A 47 29.31 59.62 -34.09
C ARG A 47 30.11 58.37 -33.72
N HIS A 48 29.59 57.55 -32.80
CA HIS A 48 30.25 56.34 -32.30
C HIS A 48 29.87 55.06 -33.05
N LEU A 49 29.14 55.18 -34.17
CA LEU A 49 28.88 54.05 -35.07
C LEU A 49 30.09 53.80 -35.98
N GLN A 50 30.34 52.53 -36.33
CA GLN A 50 31.42 52.15 -37.26
C GLN A 50 31.25 52.80 -38.64
N GLU A 51 30.00 52.90 -39.11
CA GLU A 51 29.63 53.59 -40.34
C GLU A 51 28.52 54.61 -40.04
N PRO A 52 28.86 55.85 -39.68
CA PRO A 52 27.86 56.82 -39.23
C PRO A 52 27.05 57.42 -40.39
N GLN A 53 27.47 57.21 -41.64
CA GLN A 53 26.80 57.68 -42.86
C GLN A 53 26.44 59.17 -42.83
N TRP A 54 27.36 60.03 -42.37
CA TRP A 54 27.13 61.47 -42.41
C TRP A 54 27.06 61.96 -43.86
N ASP A 55 26.20 62.94 -44.10
CA ASP A 55 26.30 63.75 -45.30
C ASP A 55 27.64 64.50 -45.26
N PRO A 56 28.47 64.48 -46.32
CA PRO A 56 29.75 65.19 -46.38
C PRO A 56 29.66 66.68 -46.05
N THR A 57 28.48 67.30 -46.25
CA THR A 57 28.21 68.72 -46.00
C THR A 57 27.53 69.01 -44.66
N ALA A 58 27.04 67.97 -43.96
CA ALA A 58 26.28 68.13 -42.71
C ALA A 58 26.84 67.26 -41.58
N GLY A 59 28.15 67.39 -41.35
CA GLY A 59 28.84 66.83 -40.20
C GLY A 59 28.38 67.42 -38.85
N PRO A 60 28.94 66.93 -37.74
CA PRO A 60 28.61 67.43 -36.41
C PRO A 60 29.05 68.90 -36.25
N LYS A 61 28.21 69.73 -35.62
CA LYS A 61 28.49 71.17 -35.46
C LYS A 61 29.61 71.47 -34.47
N HIS A 62 29.82 70.60 -33.49
CA HIS A 62 30.81 70.77 -32.43
C HIS A 62 31.31 69.41 -31.92
N ASN A 63 32.36 69.43 -31.09
CA ASN A 63 32.96 68.22 -30.53
C ASN A 63 32.42 67.83 -29.14
N PHE A 64 31.58 68.66 -28.51
CA PHE A 64 30.98 68.34 -27.22
C PHE A 64 30.13 67.06 -27.26
N ASP A 65 30.64 66.02 -26.61
CA ASP A 65 30.10 64.66 -26.61
C ASP A 65 30.65 63.89 -25.40
N GLN A 66 29.75 63.37 -24.56
CA GLN A 66 30.07 62.69 -23.30
C GLN A 66 29.83 61.17 -23.39
N PHE A 67 29.85 60.62 -24.60
CA PHE A 67 29.60 59.19 -24.80
C PHE A 67 30.53 58.28 -23.98
N GLU A 68 31.81 58.62 -23.85
CA GLU A 68 32.76 57.84 -23.03
C GLU A 68 32.41 57.86 -21.53
N GLU A 69 31.82 58.94 -21.04
CA GLU A 69 31.37 59.07 -19.65
C GLU A 69 30.12 58.20 -19.42
N LEU A 70 29.20 58.18 -20.39
CA LEU A 70 28.05 57.26 -20.38
C LEU A 70 28.51 55.80 -20.43
N GLN A 71 29.47 55.49 -21.30
CA GLN A 71 30.02 54.15 -21.43
C GLN A 71 30.63 53.68 -20.11
N ARG A 72 31.48 54.49 -19.47
CA ARG A 72 32.05 54.18 -18.16
C ARG A 72 30.97 53.98 -17.10
N LEU A 73 29.97 54.85 -17.02
CA LEU A 73 28.87 54.74 -16.06
C LEU A 73 28.09 53.42 -16.23
N ILE A 74 27.79 53.03 -17.46
CA ILE A 74 27.09 51.78 -17.78
C ILE A 74 27.95 50.57 -17.43
N PHE A 75 29.20 50.54 -17.87
CA PHE A 75 30.07 49.37 -17.67
C PHE A 75 30.54 49.23 -16.22
N ASP A 76 30.80 50.32 -15.49
CA ASP A 76 31.14 50.27 -14.06
C ASP A 76 29.91 49.91 -13.20
N GLY A 77 28.71 50.32 -13.62
CA GLY A 77 27.45 49.96 -12.96
C GLY A 77 27.03 48.50 -13.20
N ILE A 78 27.24 47.97 -14.41
CA ILE A 78 26.88 46.61 -14.81
C ILE A 78 27.93 45.57 -14.37
N ASN A 79 29.21 45.94 -14.28
CA ASN A 79 30.28 45.05 -13.80
C ASN A 79 30.17 44.70 -12.30
N ARG A 80 29.20 45.27 -11.56
CA ARG A 80 28.71 44.66 -10.32
C ARG A 80 27.81 43.46 -10.64
N ALA A 81 28.38 42.42 -11.23
CA ALA A 81 27.69 41.20 -11.64
C ALA A 81 26.93 40.50 -10.49
N ASP A 82 27.30 40.77 -9.23
CA ASP A 82 26.58 40.33 -8.04
C ASP A 82 25.14 40.89 -7.97
N TYR A 83 24.90 42.13 -8.41
CA TYR A 83 23.60 42.78 -8.27
C TYR A 83 22.50 42.20 -9.18
N VAL A 84 22.86 41.70 -10.37
CA VAL A 84 21.90 41.09 -11.31
C VAL A 84 21.57 39.64 -10.91
N VAL A 85 22.55 38.91 -10.38
CA VAL A 85 22.36 37.54 -9.87
C VAL A 85 21.54 37.56 -8.60
N ASP A 86 21.84 38.48 -7.67
CA ASP A 86 21.08 38.65 -6.42
C ASP A 86 19.62 38.98 -6.69
N ARG A 87 19.33 39.89 -7.63
CA ARG A 87 17.95 40.27 -7.95
C ARG A 87 17.15 39.14 -8.60
N ARG A 88 17.78 38.28 -9.42
CA ARG A 88 17.13 37.09 -10.00
C ARG A 88 16.86 36.03 -8.94
N LEU A 89 17.82 35.82 -8.03
CA LEU A 89 17.69 34.87 -6.93
C LEU A 89 16.64 35.34 -5.91
N GLU A 90 16.61 36.64 -5.62
CA GLU A 90 15.62 37.28 -4.75
C GLU A 90 14.21 37.21 -5.37
N ASN A 91 14.06 37.45 -6.67
CA ASN A 91 12.79 37.24 -7.36
C ASN A 91 12.34 35.77 -7.33
N ALA A 92 13.26 34.82 -7.53
CA ALA A 92 12.94 33.40 -7.45
C ALA A 92 12.52 32.98 -6.03
N ARG A 93 13.19 33.51 -4.99
CA ARG A 93 12.80 33.32 -3.59
C ARG A 93 11.44 33.92 -3.30
N SER A 94 11.18 35.16 -3.74
CA SER A 94 9.88 35.83 -3.57
C SER A 94 8.75 35.06 -4.25
N LEU A 95 8.95 34.57 -5.48
CA LEU A 95 7.94 33.74 -6.17
C LEU A 95 7.70 32.41 -5.45
N ARG A 96 8.77 31.74 -5.01
CA ARG A 96 8.68 30.51 -4.23
C ARG A 96 7.91 30.74 -2.93
N ASP A 97 8.25 31.78 -2.19
CA ASP A 97 7.64 32.09 -0.89
C ASP A 97 6.18 32.53 -1.07
N PHE A 98 5.87 33.26 -2.14
CA PHE A 98 4.50 33.57 -2.53
C PHE A 98 3.68 32.30 -2.78
N VAL A 99 4.19 31.36 -3.60
CA VAL A 99 3.50 30.08 -3.87
C VAL A 99 3.29 29.27 -2.59
N PHE A 100 4.31 29.17 -1.73
CA PHE A 100 4.17 28.43 -0.47
C PHE A 100 3.18 29.09 0.50
N ASN A 101 3.18 30.41 0.59
CA ASN A 101 2.22 31.14 1.42
C ASN A 101 0.79 31.00 0.90
N GLU A 102 0.61 31.01 -0.42
CA GLU A 102 -0.69 30.79 -1.06
C GLU A 102 -1.21 29.38 -0.79
N VAL A 103 -0.36 28.36 -1.01
CA VAL A 103 -0.70 26.95 -0.70
C VAL A 103 -1.00 26.77 0.79
N LYS A 104 -0.21 27.38 1.68
CA LYS A 104 -0.46 27.33 3.13
C LYS A 104 -1.80 27.96 3.49
N ARG A 105 -2.15 29.10 2.90
CA ARG A 105 -3.42 29.79 3.14
C ARG A 105 -4.59 28.91 2.72
N GLU A 106 -4.53 28.34 1.52
CA GLU A 106 -5.57 27.45 1.00
C GLU A 106 -5.75 26.19 1.86
N ILE A 107 -4.64 25.51 2.23
CA ILE A 107 -4.71 24.31 3.07
C ILE A 107 -5.22 24.66 4.48
N SER A 108 -4.78 25.77 5.07
CA SER A 108 -5.22 26.20 6.40
C SER A 108 -6.72 26.47 6.46
N GLY A 109 -7.31 27.01 5.38
CA GLY A 109 -8.76 27.23 5.28
C GLY A 109 -9.59 25.94 5.31
N HIS A 110 -9.01 24.83 4.86
CA HIS A 110 -9.70 23.54 4.73
C HIS A 110 -9.29 22.52 5.79
N ARG A 111 -8.37 22.88 6.71
CA ARG A 111 -7.74 21.98 7.68
C ARG A 111 -8.73 21.15 8.51
N SER A 112 -9.76 21.80 9.03
CA SER A 112 -10.75 21.14 9.89
C SER A 112 -11.53 20.07 9.12
N SER A 113 -11.94 20.39 7.89
CA SER A 113 -12.62 19.48 6.96
C SER A 113 -11.71 18.32 6.53
N LEU A 114 -10.45 18.59 6.19
CA LEU A 114 -9.47 17.56 5.82
C LEU A 114 -9.20 16.57 6.97
N LYS A 115 -8.99 17.07 8.18
CA LYS A 115 -8.82 16.21 9.37
C LYS A 115 -10.09 15.44 9.71
N LYS A 116 -11.27 16.04 9.51
CA LYS A 116 -12.55 15.37 9.72
C LYS A 116 -12.74 14.24 8.70
N ALA A 117 -12.50 14.50 7.42
CA ALA A 117 -12.56 13.51 6.36
C ALA A 117 -11.62 12.33 6.65
N GLY A 118 -10.38 12.60 7.07
CA GLY A 118 -9.42 11.54 7.38
C GLY A 118 -9.87 10.64 8.53
N ARG A 119 -10.43 11.23 9.59
CA ARG A 119 -11.03 10.44 10.68
C ARG A 119 -12.22 9.62 10.21
N GLN A 120 -13.13 10.20 9.43
CA GLN A 120 -14.31 9.50 8.94
C GLN A 120 -13.96 8.34 8.01
N VAL A 121 -12.94 8.49 7.15
CA VAL A 121 -12.44 7.39 6.31
C VAL A 121 -11.90 6.25 7.17
N ARG A 122 -11.03 6.55 8.14
CA ARG A 122 -10.45 5.52 9.04
C ARG A 122 -11.51 4.81 9.88
N GLU A 123 -12.46 5.57 10.45
CA GLU A 123 -13.58 5.01 11.23
C GLU A 123 -14.49 4.13 10.36
N ALA A 124 -14.78 4.57 9.13
CA ALA A 124 -15.58 3.78 8.19
C ALA A 124 -14.86 2.50 7.74
N GLU A 125 -13.57 2.56 7.43
CA GLU A 125 -12.77 1.37 7.09
C GLU A 125 -12.73 0.37 8.25
N GLN A 126 -12.47 0.84 9.48
CA GLN A 126 -12.46 -0.01 10.66
C GLN A 126 -13.84 -0.66 10.89
N LYS A 127 -14.91 0.12 10.78
CA LYS A 127 -16.28 -0.38 10.92
C LYS A 127 -16.63 -1.41 9.85
N SER A 128 -16.36 -1.10 8.58
CA SER A 128 -16.59 -2.01 7.44
C SER A 128 -15.82 -3.33 7.60
N PHE A 129 -14.58 -3.28 8.10
CA PHE A 129 -13.80 -4.48 8.38
C PHE A 129 -14.42 -5.32 9.51
N LEU A 130 -14.78 -4.69 10.63
CA LEU A 130 -15.40 -5.40 11.77
C LEU A 130 -16.74 -6.05 11.41
N GLU A 131 -17.56 -5.37 10.61
CA GLU A 131 -18.81 -5.91 10.10
C GLU A 131 -18.58 -7.07 9.13
N THR A 132 -17.56 -6.97 8.28
CA THR A 132 -17.11 -8.04 7.38
C THR A 132 -16.72 -9.30 8.14
N VAL A 133 -15.84 -9.18 9.15
CA VAL A 133 -15.42 -10.30 10.01
C VAL A 133 -16.64 -10.93 10.71
N SER A 134 -17.55 -10.09 11.18
CA SER A 134 -18.75 -10.55 11.88
C SER A 134 -19.75 -11.26 10.96
N ALA A 135 -19.87 -10.82 9.71
CA ALA A 135 -20.68 -11.46 8.69
C ALA A 135 -20.09 -12.81 8.27
N MET A 136 -18.77 -12.87 8.04
CA MET A 136 -18.05 -14.12 7.73
C MET A 136 -18.24 -15.18 8.83
N LYS A 137 -18.29 -14.78 10.10
CA LYS A 137 -18.57 -15.69 11.22
C LYS A 137 -19.99 -16.28 11.21
N LYS A 138 -20.98 -15.57 10.67
CA LYS A 138 -22.40 -15.97 10.71
C LYS A 138 -22.81 -16.93 9.58
N ASP A 139 -22.11 -16.93 8.44
CA ASP A 139 -22.50 -17.66 7.22
C ASP A 139 -22.08 -19.16 7.21
N ASP A 140 -21.78 -19.75 8.38
CA ASP A 140 -20.63 -20.65 8.51
C ASP A 140 -20.92 -22.17 8.70
N SER A 141 -22.13 -22.64 8.35
CA SER A 141 -22.47 -24.07 8.56
C SER A 141 -21.72 -25.06 7.65
N ARG A 142 -21.21 -24.61 6.49
CA ARG A 142 -20.57 -25.48 5.47
C ARG A 142 -19.04 -25.55 5.56
N GLN A 143 -18.39 -24.55 6.15
CA GLN A 143 -16.91 -24.47 6.15
C GLN A 143 -16.26 -25.16 7.37
N LEU A 144 -17.04 -25.61 8.36
CA LEU A 144 -16.52 -26.38 9.50
C LEU A 144 -15.81 -27.67 9.05
N PHE A 145 -16.23 -28.23 7.91
CA PHE A 145 -15.67 -29.46 7.35
C PHE A 145 -14.28 -29.25 6.73
N GLY A 146 -14.07 -28.16 5.97
CA GLY A 146 -12.79 -27.85 5.32
C GLY A 146 -11.66 -27.55 6.32
N VAL A 147 -11.99 -26.81 7.39
CA VAL A 147 -11.06 -26.53 8.48
C VAL A 147 -10.67 -27.81 9.23
N GLY A 148 -11.61 -28.72 9.45
CA GLY A 148 -11.33 -30.04 10.05
C GLY A 148 -10.36 -30.87 9.20
N LEU A 149 -10.53 -30.87 7.87
CA LEU A 149 -9.64 -31.59 6.95
C LEU A 149 -8.19 -31.07 7.00
N MET A 150 -8.00 -29.76 7.07
CA MET A 150 -6.67 -29.14 7.17
C MET A 150 -5.93 -29.58 8.44
N VAL A 151 -6.65 -29.80 9.55
CA VAL A 151 -6.07 -30.33 10.80
C VAL A 151 -5.50 -31.72 10.56
N TYR A 152 -6.29 -32.62 9.97
CA TYR A 152 -5.84 -33.98 9.69
C TYR A 152 -4.67 -34.04 8.70
N GLN A 153 -4.66 -33.18 7.67
CA GLN A 153 -3.56 -33.09 6.72
C GLN A 153 -2.23 -32.69 7.40
N LYS A 154 -2.25 -31.64 8.23
CA LYS A 154 -1.05 -31.21 8.98
C LYS A 154 -0.62 -32.25 10.02
N LEU A 155 -1.59 -32.93 10.63
CA LEU A 155 -1.34 -33.97 11.62
C LEU A 155 -0.68 -35.21 10.98
N ALA A 156 -1.16 -35.64 9.81
CA ALA A 156 -0.58 -36.74 9.03
C ALA A 156 0.89 -36.50 8.65
N GLN A 157 1.26 -35.24 8.37
CA GLN A 157 2.64 -34.87 8.03
C GLN A 157 3.61 -34.92 9.23
N ARG A 158 3.09 -34.86 10.47
CA ARG A 158 3.90 -34.77 11.70
C ARG A 158 3.89 -36.03 12.56
N TRP A 159 2.88 -36.88 12.38
CA TRP A 159 2.75 -38.11 13.14
C TRP A 159 3.60 -39.22 12.54
N VAL A 160 4.48 -39.79 13.36
CA VAL A 160 5.33 -40.93 12.99
C VAL A 160 4.78 -42.21 13.63
N GLY A 161 4.84 -43.32 12.89
CA GLY A 161 4.43 -44.64 13.36
C GLY A 161 3.06 -45.11 12.84
N PRO A 162 2.56 -46.27 13.35
CA PRO A 162 1.34 -46.90 12.87
C PRO A 162 0.11 -46.00 12.92
N ILE A 163 -0.02 -45.18 13.97
CA ILE A 163 -1.13 -44.21 14.10
C ILE A 163 -1.01 -43.10 13.04
N GLY A 164 0.21 -42.66 12.71
CA GLY A 164 0.43 -41.69 11.64
C GLY A 164 -0.04 -42.20 10.27
N TRP A 165 0.22 -43.47 9.96
CA TRP A 165 -0.28 -44.11 8.75
C TRP A 165 -1.81 -44.18 8.72
N MET A 166 -2.45 -44.52 9.84
CA MET A 166 -3.90 -44.49 9.95
C MET A 166 -4.49 -43.10 9.71
N ILE A 167 -3.87 -42.04 10.26
CA ILE A 167 -4.29 -40.66 10.02
C ILE A 167 -4.14 -40.29 8.53
N ALA A 168 -3.04 -40.70 7.88
CA ALA A 168 -2.82 -40.44 6.45
C ALA A 168 -3.88 -41.14 5.57
N ILE A 169 -4.18 -42.41 5.85
CA ILE A 169 -5.23 -43.18 5.15
C ILE A 169 -6.60 -42.53 5.38
N TRP A 170 -6.91 -42.17 6.63
CA TRP A 170 -8.16 -41.51 6.99
C TRP A 170 -8.32 -40.16 6.29
N THR A 171 -7.26 -39.36 6.22
CA THR A 171 -7.26 -38.07 5.52
C THR A 171 -7.57 -38.26 4.03
N ARG A 172 -6.96 -39.26 3.38
CA ARG A 172 -7.24 -39.60 1.97
C ARG A 172 -8.68 -40.07 1.77
N LEU A 173 -9.22 -40.85 2.71
CA LEU A 173 -10.62 -41.29 2.68
C LEU A 173 -11.59 -40.11 2.81
N LEU A 174 -11.30 -39.13 3.67
CA LEU A 174 -12.10 -37.91 3.80
C LEU A 174 -12.09 -37.07 2.52
N ILE A 175 -10.92 -36.89 1.90
CA ILE A 175 -10.80 -36.19 0.60
C ILE A 175 -11.63 -36.89 -0.47
N PHE A 176 -11.56 -38.22 -0.55
CA PHE A 176 -12.36 -39.00 -1.49
C PHE A 176 -13.87 -38.88 -1.22
N GLY A 177 -14.28 -38.90 0.05
CA GLY A 177 -15.67 -38.68 0.45
C GLY A 177 -16.21 -37.31 0.06
N THR A 178 -15.39 -36.25 0.07
CA THR A 178 -15.80 -34.92 -0.42
C THR A 178 -16.03 -34.87 -1.93
N GLY A 179 -15.21 -35.58 -2.72
CA GLY A 179 -15.40 -35.70 -4.16
C GLY A 179 -16.67 -36.46 -4.53
N ILE A 180 -17.05 -37.48 -3.76
CA ILE A 180 -18.31 -38.21 -3.93
C ILE A 180 -19.51 -37.37 -3.48
N ALA A 181 -19.41 -36.62 -2.38
CA ALA A 181 -20.47 -35.72 -1.95
C ALA A 181 -20.74 -34.59 -2.96
N ALA A 182 -19.72 -34.13 -3.70
CA ALA A 182 -19.87 -33.21 -4.82
C ALA A 182 -20.53 -33.88 -6.05
N LEU A 183 -20.25 -35.16 -6.32
CA LEU A 183 -20.96 -35.96 -7.33
C LEU A 183 -22.44 -36.20 -6.99
N PHE A 184 -22.79 -36.32 -5.71
CA PHE A 184 -24.16 -36.45 -5.24
C PHE A 184 -24.88 -35.11 -5.01
N ARG A 185 -24.18 -33.97 -5.12
CA ARG A 185 -24.77 -32.63 -5.05
C ARG A 185 -24.85 -32.02 -6.47
N PHE A 186 -26.08 -32.04 -7.00
CA PHE A 186 -26.66 -31.15 -8.01
C PHE A 186 -26.37 -31.41 -9.50
N ASP A 187 -27.44 -31.68 -10.25
CA ASP A 187 -28.13 -30.71 -11.14
C ASP A 187 -27.26 -29.64 -11.85
N ARG A 188 -26.06 -30.01 -12.34
CA ARG A 188 -25.26 -29.25 -13.32
C ARG A 188 -24.49 -30.20 -14.25
N PRO A 189 -24.25 -29.82 -15.53
CA PRO A 189 -23.87 -30.76 -16.57
C PRO A 189 -22.44 -31.31 -16.40
N VAL A 190 -22.33 -32.62 -16.68
CA VAL A 190 -21.16 -33.50 -16.54
C VAL A 190 -19.89 -33.01 -17.27
N SER A 191 -19.95 -31.94 -18.05
CA SER A 191 -18.82 -31.38 -18.80
C SER A 191 -17.75 -30.71 -17.92
N GLN A 192 -18.09 -30.23 -16.72
CA GLN A 192 -17.13 -29.55 -15.83
C GLN A 192 -16.22 -30.54 -15.06
N ILE A 193 -16.68 -31.79 -14.88
CA ILE A 193 -15.97 -32.84 -14.12
C ILE A 193 -14.79 -33.42 -14.92
N ARG A 194 -14.80 -33.28 -16.25
CA ARG A 194 -13.70 -33.75 -17.11
C ARG A 194 -12.41 -32.94 -16.92
N GLY A 195 -12.51 -31.68 -16.49
CA GLY A 195 -11.35 -30.80 -16.22
C GLY A 195 -10.61 -31.11 -14.91
N MET A 196 -11.27 -31.73 -13.92
CA MET A 196 -10.62 -32.13 -12.65
C MET A 196 -9.85 -33.45 -12.77
N ILE A 197 -10.22 -34.30 -13.74
CA ILE A 197 -9.56 -35.60 -13.97
C ILE A 197 -8.25 -35.43 -14.76
N SER A 198 -8.15 -34.41 -15.62
CA SER A 198 -6.89 -34.08 -16.34
C SER A 198 -5.82 -33.46 -15.44
N ALA A 199 -6.20 -32.82 -14.32
CA ALA A 199 -5.28 -32.27 -13.32
C ALA A 199 -4.48 -33.33 -12.56
N TRP A 200 -4.87 -34.61 -12.65
CA TRP A 200 -4.17 -35.71 -11.97
C TRP A 200 -2.86 -36.13 -12.67
N ARG A 201 -2.65 -35.74 -13.94
CA ARG A 201 -1.44 -36.10 -14.71
C ARG A 201 -0.25 -35.15 -14.51
N ASN A 202 -0.46 -33.92 -14.03
CA ASN A 202 0.59 -32.91 -13.87
C ASN A 202 0.61 -32.32 -12.44
N PRO A 203 1.26 -32.98 -11.45
CA PRO A 203 1.34 -32.51 -10.07
C PRO A 203 2.12 -31.19 -9.87
N LYS A 204 2.77 -30.67 -10.91
CA LYS A 204 3.53 -29.39 -10.86
C LYS A 204 2.66 -28.16 -11.12
N GLU A 205 1.51 -28.31 -11.80
CA GLU A 205 0.55 -27.21 -12.05
C GLU A 205 -0.59 -27.16 -11.01
N SER A 206 -0.70 -28.15 -10.13
CA SER A 206 -1.71 -28.16 -9.06
C SER A 206 -1.42 -27.19 -7.90
N LYS A 207 -0.26 -26.52 -7.89
CA LYS A 207 0.01 -25.47 -6.90
C LYS A 207 -0.63 -24.13 -7.27
N SER A 208 -0.98 -23.91 -8.54
CA SER A 208 -1.63 -22.68 -9.01
C SER A 208 -3.11 -22.86 -9.32
N ALA A 209 -3.58 -24.09 -9.58
CA ALA A 209 -5.00 -24.37 -9.88
C ALA A 209 -5.81 -24.91 -8.68
N VAL A 210 -5.18 -25.16 -7.52
CA VAL A 210 -5.88 -25.36 -6.24
C VAL A 210 -5.96 -24.01 -5.53
N GLY A 211 -6.50 -23.01 -6.21
CA GLY A 211 -7.20 -21.95 -5.49
C GLY A 211 -8.41 -22.65 -4.87
N ASN A 212 -8.51 -22.66 -3.54
CA ASN A 212 -9.62 -23.34 -2.89
C ASN A 212 -10.91 -22.63 -3.36
N PRO A 213 -11.86 -23.31 -4.02
CA PRO A 213 -13.14 -22.71 -4.40
C PRO A 213 -13.97 -22.23 -3.18
N HIS A 214 -13.50 -22.48 -1.97
CA HIS A 214 -14.07 -22.01 -0.71
C HIS A 214 -13.51 -20.66 -0.24
N ASP A 215 -12.28 -20.30 -0.63
CA ASP A 215 -11.71 -18.99 -0.31
C ASP A 215 -12.43 -17.89 -1.12
N ASP A 216 -12.87 -18.19 -2.35
CA ASP A 216 -13.64 -17.29 -3.22
C ASP A 216 -15.05 -16.97 -2.69
N GLU A 217 -15.74 -17.93 -2.04
CA GLU A 217 -17.09 -17.72 -1.50
C GLU A 217 -17.05 -16.89 -0.19
N LEU A 218 -16.06 -17.15 0.67
CA LEU A 218 -15.80 -16.40 1.90
C LEU A 218 -15.39 -14.95 1.62
N THR A 219 -14.46 -14.77 0.69
CA THR A 219 -14.03 -13.45 0.25
C THR A 219 -15.16 -12.73 -0.47
N GLY A 220 -16.02 -13.43 -1.21
CA GLY A 220 -17.22 -12.87 -1.84
C GLY A 220 -18.22 -12.28 -0.85
N THR A 221 -18.61 -13.03 0.19
CA THR A 221 -19.51 -12.53 1.24
C THR A 221 -18.85 -11.38 2.03
N GLY A 222 -17.57 -11.53 2.37
CA GLY A 222 -16.83 -10.50 3.09
C GLY A 222 -16.69 -9.20 2.30
N LEU A 223 -16.30 -9.29 1.03
CA LEU A 223 -16.17 -8.15 0.11
C LEU A 223 -17.51 -7.44 -0.12
N ARG A 224 -18.61 -8.21 -0.21
CA ARG A 224 -19.95 -7.64 -0.34
C ARG A 224 -20.34 -6.83 0.89
N THR A 225 -20.13 -7.36 2.09
CA THR A 225 -20.41 -6.64 3.34
C THR A 225 -19.52 -5.41 3.46
N TYR A 226 -18.22 -5.53 3.20
CA TYR A 226 -17.29 -4.41 3.18
C TYR A 226 -17.76 -3.29 2.25
N ARG A 227 -18.13 -3.62 1.01
CA ARG A 227 -18.63 -2.65 0.04
C ARG A 227 -19.92 -1.98 0.51
N LEU A 228 -20.89 -2.74 1.02
CA LEU A 228 -22.16 -2.19 1.51
C LEU A 228 -21.97 -1.23 2.68
N THR A 229 -21.16 -1.60 3.67
CA THR A 229 -20.89 -0.74 4.83
C THR A 229 -20.10 0.50 4.44
N THR A 230 -19.14 0.37 3.53
CA THR A 230 -18.35 1.52 3.03
C THR A 230 -19.22 2.46 2.21
N LEU A 231 -20.07 1.93 1.32
CA LEU A 231 -21.05 2.70 0.55
C LEU A 231 -22.03 3.45 1.45
N SER A 232 -22.44 2.84 2.57
CA SER A 232 -23.35 3.48 3.53
C SER A 232 -22.72 4.68 4.25
N ASN A 233 -21.39 4.70 4.44
CA ASN A 233 -20.69 5.78 5.13
C ASN A 233 -20.07 6.81 4.15
N TRP A 234 -20.00 6.47 2.86
CA TRP A 234 -19.35 7.30 1.84
C TRP A 234 -19.95 8.70 1.65
N PRO A 235 -21.28 8.92 1.70
CA PRO A 235 -21.83 10.26 1.51
C PRO A 235 -21.27 11.29 2.51
N ASP A 236 -21.17 10.94 3.78
CA ASP A 236 -20.65 11.84 4.83
C ASP A 236 -19.15 12.10 4.67
N ILE A 237 -18.41 11.09 4.20
CA ILE A 237 -16.98 11.20 3.87
C ILE A 237 -16.79 12.13 2.67
N ALA A 238 -17.55 11.92 1.60
CA ALA A 238 -17.48 12.69 0.37
C ALA A 238 -17.80 14.18 0.62
N GLU A 239 -18.81 14.48 1.44
CA GLU A 239 -19.11 15.88 1.80
C GLU A 239 -17.99 16.53 2.61
N SER A 240 -17.33 15.79 3.51
CA SER A 240 -16.18 16.33 4.25
C SER A 240 -14.93 16.49 3.37
N LEU A 241 -14.75 15.63 2.36
CA LEU A 241 -13.68 15.76 1.36
C LEU A 241 -13.92 16.96 0.43
N VAL A 242 -15.14 17.13 -0.08
CA VAL A 242 -15.54 18.29 -0.88
C VAL A 242 -15.40 19.59 -0.07
N GLY A 243 -15.85 19.57 1.19
CA GLY A 243 -15.62 20.66 2.15
C GLY A 243 -14.16 20.87 2.53
N GLY A 244 -13.27 19.94 2.14
CA GLY A 244 -11.82 20.02 2.25
C GLY A 244 -11.10 20.50 0.97
N GLY A 245 -11.85 20.87 -0.07
CA GLY A 245 -11.29 21.34 -1.34
C GLY A 245 -11.08 20.24 -2.40
N PHE A 246 -11.49 19.00 -2.14
CA PHE A 246 -11.49 17.95 -3.16
C PHE A 246 -12.59 18.16 -4.20
N SER A 247 -12.36 17.68 -5.43
CA SER A 247 -13.36 17.71 -6.51
C SER A 247 -14.65 16.98 -6.13
N SER A 248 -15.78 17.44 -6.65
CA SER A 248 -17.08 16.76 -6.50
C SER A 248 -17.10 15.35 -7.11
N THR A 249 -16.12 15.00 -7.95
CA THR A 249 -15.91 13.65 -8.50
C THR A 249 -15.76 12.59 -7.39
N VAL A 250 -15.27 12.98 -6.20
CA VAL A 250 -15.10 12.06 -5.06
C VAL A 250 -16.44 11.50 -4.54
N ARG A 251 -17.58 12.08 -4.92
CA ARG A 251 -18.91 11.51 -4.66
C ARG A 251 -19.15 10.18 -5.40
N ARG A 252 -18.40 9.89 -6.48
CA ARG A 252 -18.48 8.62 -7.22
C ARG A 252 -17.60 7.59 -6.52
N VAL A 253 -18.26 6.66 -5.83
CA VAL A 253 -17.60 5.66 -4.99
C VAL A 253 -16.72 4.72 -5.81
N GLU A 254 -17.13 4.40 -7.04
CA GLU A 254 -16.44 3.45 -7.93
C GLU A 254 -15.04 3.92 -8.31
N ASP A 255 -14.87 5.24 -8.48
CA ASP A 255 -13.58 5.86 -8.80
C ASP A 255 -12.66 5.96 -7.56
N ALA A 256 -13.24 5.92 -6.36
CA ALA A 256 -12.53 6.05 -5.08
C ALA A 256 -12.22 4.71 -4.39
N LEU A 257 -13.04 3.67 -4.60
CA LEU A 257 -12.91 2.33 -4.02
C LEU A 257 -12.37 1.28 -5.01
N ALA A 258 -11.47 1.68 -5.91
CA ALA A 258 -10.83 0.77 -6.88
C ALA A 258 -10.07 -0.43 -6.25
N ALA A 259 -9.90 -0.45 -4.92
CA ALA A 259 -9.17 -1.47 -4.15
C ALA A 259 -9.95 -2.76 -3.83
N GLY A 260 -11.00 -3.12 -4.59
CA GLY A 260 -11.81 -4.31 -4.31
C GLY A 260 -11.02 -5.62 -4.31
N ASP A 261 -10.11 -5.77 -5.27
CA ASP A 261 -9.29 -6.99 -5.41
C ASP A 261 -8.15 -7.01 -4.38
N GLU A 262 -7.51 -5.87 -4.12
CA GLU A 262 -6.45 -5.74 -3.10
C GLU A 262 -7.00 -6.01 -1.69
N PHE A 263 -8.21 -5.54 -1.38
CA PHE A 263 -8.87 -5.86 -0.12
C PHE A 263 -9.15 -7.35 0.00
N SER A 264 -9.67 -7.98 -1.06
CA SER A 264 -9.97 -9.42 -1.07
C SER A 264 -8.70 -10.25 -0.81
N GLU A 265 -7.60 -9.91 -1.48
CA GLU A 265 -6.31 -10.59 -1.33
C GLU A 265 -5.73 -10.40 0.07
N ARG A 266 -5.73 -9.17 0.61
CA ARG A 266 -5.26 -8.89 1.98
C ARG A 266 -6.15 -9.58 3.02
N LEU A 267 -7.47 -9.59 2.83
CA LEU A 267 -8.41 -10.26 3.72
C LEU A 267 -8.18 -11.77 3.73
N ALA A 268 -8.00 -12.38 2.55
CA ALA A 268 -7.67 -13.79 2.40
C ALA A 268 -6.32 -14.12 3.05
N GLY A 269 -5.31 -13.25 2.89
CA GLY A 269 -4.01 -13.38 3.55
C GLY A 269 -4.11 -13.37 5.07
N ILE A 270 -4.76 -12.36 5.65
CA ILE A 270 -4.95 -12.24 7.12
C ILE A 270 -5.72 -13.45 7.67
N TRP A 271 -6.78 -13.87 6.98
CA TRP A 271 -7.54 -15.05 7.36
C TRP A 271 -6.70 -16.32 7.29
N GLY A 272 -5.98 -16.51 6.19
CA GLY A 272 -5.08 -17.64 5.96
C GLY A 272 -4.01 -17.75 7.04
N ASP A 273 -3.35 -16.64 7.38
CA ASP A 273 -2.33 -16.58 8.42
C ASP A 273 -2.89 -16.84 9.82
N ALA A 274 -4.04 -16.24 10.15
CA ALA A 274 -4.70 -16.47 11.42
C ALA A 274 -5.07 -17.96 11.58
N LEU A 275 -5.70 -18.55 10.55
CA LEU A 275 -6.08 -19.96 10.55
C LEU A 275 -4.86 -20.88 10.59
N ALA A 276 -3.84 -20.63 9.76
CA ALA A 276 -2.60 -21.42 9.72
C ALA A 276 -1.89 -21.41 11.07
N SER A 277 -1.86 -20.27 11.76
CA SER A 277 -1.22 -20.14 13.07
C SER A 277 -1.93 -20.95 14.17
N GLU A 278 -3.28 -20.95 14.19
CA GLU A 278 -4.05 -21.77 15.13
C GLU A 278 -3.97 -23.26 14.77
N LEU A 279 -3.99 -23.59 13.49
CA LEU A 279 -3.80 -24.94 12.98
C LEU A 279 -2.44 -25.51 13.41
N GLU A 280 -1.39 -24.70 13.27
CA GLU A 280 -0.02 -25.03 13.67
C GLU A 280 0.07 -25.25 15.19
N ARG A 281 -0.56 -24.39 15.99
CA ARG A 281 -0.60 -24.52 17.45
C ARG A 281 -1.29 -25.82 17.89
N ILE A 282 -2.45 -26.12 17.31
CA ILE A 282 -3.21 -27.34 17.62
C ILE A 282 -2.46 -28.58 17.14
N SER A 283 -1.90 -28.53 15.92
CA SER A 283 -1.06 -29.60 15.36
C SER A 283 0.12 -29.90 16.26
N ARG A 284 0.88 -28.89 16.74
CA ARG A 284 2.00 -29.09 17.68
C ARG A 284 1.55 -29.74 18.98
N ARG A 285 0.42 -29.29 19.55
CA ARG A 285 -0.12 -29.87 20.80
C ARG A 285 -0.54 -31.33 20.61
N LEU A 286 -1.16 -31.66 19.48
CA LEU A 286 -1.61 -33.01 19.14
C LEU A 286 -0.53 -33.92 18.58
N SER A 287 0.64 -33.40 18.19
CA SER A 287 1.78 -34.18 17.69
C SER A 287 2.97 -34.17 18.65
N GLY A 288 2.77 -33.71 19.89
CA GLY A 288 3.82 -33.71 20.91
C GLY A 288 4.35 -35.11 21.19
N PHE A 289 5.65 -35.20 21.50
CA PHE A 289 6.38 -36.45 21.71
C PHE A 289 5.67 -37.42 22.67
N VAL A 290 5.17 -36.91 23.80
CA VAL A 290 4.44 -37.70 24.80
C VAL A 290 3.19 -38.35 24.19
N LEU A 291 2.43 -37.58 23.41
CA LEU A 291 1.19 -38.08 22.80
C LEU A 291 1.49 -39.14 21.74
N GLN A 292 2.54 -38.95 20.94
CA GLN A 292 2.99 -39.96 19.97
C GLN A 292 3.39 -41.27 20.65
N ILE A 293 4.09 -41.21 21.79
CA ILE A 293 4.44 -42.41 22.56
C ILE A 293 3.17 -43.07 23.09
N VAL A 294 2.30 -42.34 23.78
CA VAL A 294 1.11 -42.91 24.42
C VAL A 294 0.22 -43.68 23.42
N PHE A 295 0.05 -43.15 22.20
CA PHE A 295 -0.81 -43.78 21.20
C PHE A 295 -0.13 -44.85 20.35
N ASN A 296 1.19 -44.78 20.14
CA ASN A 296 1.91 -45.81 19.38
C ASN A 296 2.43 -46.96 20.27
N LEU A 297 2.70 -46.72 21.56
CA LEU A 297 3.26 -47.69 22.49
C LEU A 297 2.47 -48.99 22.57
N PRO A 298 1.11 -49.01 22.62
CA PRO A 298 0.36 -50.25 22.67
C PRO A 298 0.60 -51.14 21.44
N VAL A 299 0.69 -50.53 20.25
CA VAL A 299 0.95 -51.25 18.99
C VAL A 299 2.37 -51.79 18.98
N PHE A 300 3.36 -50.97 19.37
CA PHE A 300 4.76 -51.41 19.46
C PHE A 300 4.98 -52.46 20.54
N ALA A 301 4.26 -52.41 21.65
CA ALA A 301 4.35 -53.41 22.71
C ALA A 301 3.91 -54.79 22.22
N ILE A 302 2.82 -54.87 21.45
CA ILE A 302 2.33 -56.14 20.88
C ILE A 302 3.25 -56.62 19.76
N LEU A 303 3.70 -55.74 18.87
CA LEU A 303 4.66 -56.12 17.83
C LEU A 303 5.98 -56.60 18.44
N GLY A 304 6.49 -55.92 19.46
CA GLY A 304 7.69 -56.32 20.18
C GLY A 304 7.53 -57.64 20.91
N TYR A 305 6.41 -57.84 21.62
CA TYR A 305 6.10 -59.08 22.32
C TYR A 305 5.96 -60.27 21.37
N THR A 306 5.20 -60.10 20.28
CA THR A 306 5.00 -61.15 19.27
C THR A 306 6.29 -61.45 18.51
N GLY A 307 7.08 -60.44 18.16
CA GLY A 307 8.41 -60.60 17.57
C GLY A 307 9.38 -61.33 18.48
N TRP A 308 9.44 -60.94 19.76
CA TRP A 308 10.26 -61.61 20.77
C TRP A 308 9.89 -63.09 20.91
N LEU A 309 8.59 -63.39 21.04
CA LEU A 309 8.10 -64.76 21.18
C LEU A 309 8.44 -65.60 19.94
N THR A 310 8.40 -64.99 18.75
CA THR A 310 8.77 -65.63 17.49
C THR A 310 10.25 -66.01 17.46
N VAL A 311 11.15 -65.07 17.81
CA VAL A 311 12.59 -65.33 17.85
C VAL A 311 12.95 -66.35 18.92
N GLN A 312 12.41 -66.19 20.14
CA GLN A 312 12.68 -67.11 21.25
C GLN A 312 12.27 -68.54 20.91
N ARG A 313 11.07 -68.73 20.35
CA ARG A 313 10.56 -70.06 20.00
C ARG A 313 11.27 -70.68 18.81
N PHE A 314 11.68 -69.87 17.83
CA PHE A 314 12.52 -70.32 16.73
C PHE A 314 13.87 -70.84 17.22
N LEU A 315 14.54 -70.10 18.11
CA LEU A 315 15.82 -70.53 18.71
C LEU A 315 15.68 -71.79 19.57
N LEU A 316 14.51 -72.00 20.20
CA LEU A 316 14.18 -73.21 20.96
C LEU A 316 13.73 -74.39 20.08
N GLY A 317 13.73 -74.25 18.75
CA GLY A 317 13.32 -75.31 17.81
C GLY A 317 11.82 -75.59 17.77
N SER A 318 11.01 -74.74 18.41
CA SER A 318 9.54 -74.85 18.43
C SER A 318 8.92 -73.94 17.38
N TYR A 319 8.35 -74.52 16.32
CA TYR A 319 7.69 -73.74 15.27
C TYR A 319 6.31 -73.24 15.74
N LEU A 320 6.04 -71.95 15.51
CA LEU A 320 4.73 -71.35 15.73
C LEU A 320 3.82 -71.62 14.52
N GLY A 321 2.60 -72.09 14.78
CA GLY A 321 1.60 -72.32 13.74
C GLY A 321 1.11 -71.01 13.11
N PHE A 322 0.60 -71.10 11.88
CA PHE A 322 0.01 -69.97 11.15
C PHE A 322 -1.07 -69.23 11.96
N GLU A 323 -1.89 -69.97 12.71
CA GLU A 323 -2.92 -69.43 13.60
C GLU A 323 -2.39 -68.38 14.58
N PHE A 324 -1.20 -68.58 15.14
CA PHE A 324 -0.60 -67.61 16.06
C PHE A 324 -0.39 -66.25 15.38
N PHE A 325 0.12 -66.24 14.14
CA PHE A 325 0.36 -65.02 13.38
C PHE A 325 -0.94 -64.32 12.99
N VAL A 326 -1.99 -65.08 12.66
CA VAL A 326 -3.33 -64.52 12.38
C VAL A 326 -3.89 -63.83 13.62
N HIS A 327 -3.84 -64.48 14.78
CA HIS A 327 -4.32 -63.91 16.03
C HIS A 327 -3.49 -62.69 16.47
N ALA A 328 -2.16 -62.75 16.32
CA ALA A 328 -1.26 -61.64 16.62
C ALA A 328 -1.51 -60.42 15.71
N LEU A 329 -1.71 -60.65 14.41
CA LEU A 329 -2.02 -59.61 13.44
C LEU A 329 -3.41 -59.00 13.68
N GLY A 330 -4.40 -59.84 13.98
CA GLY A 330 -5.75 -59.41 14.38
C GLY A 330 -5.74 -58.54 15.65
N ALA A 331 -5.04 -58.99 16.69
CA ALA A 331 -4.89 -58.23 17.94
C ALA A 331 -4.18 -56.88 17.72
N THR A 332 -3.13 -56.87 16.90
CA THR A 332 -2.41 -55.64 16.51
C THR A 332 -3.35 -54.68 15.78
N GLY A 333 -4.15 -55.18 14.82
CA GLY A 333 -5.12 -54.38 14.07
C GLY A 333 -6.22 -53.80 14.96
N ILE A 334 -6.78 -54.59 15.87
CA ILE A 334 -7.82 -54.14 16.82
C ILE A 334 -7.26 -53.03 17.71
N ILE A 335 -6.06 -53.19 18.25
CA ILE A 335 -5.45 -52.20 19.13
C ILE A 335 -5.04 -50.94 18.39
N LEU A 336 -4.54 -51.09 17.15
CA LEU A 336 -4.31 -49.95 16.26
C LEU A 336 -5.59 -49.14 16.02
N LEU A 337 -6.70 -49.81 15.71
CA LEU A 337 -7.99 -49.18 15.51
C LEU A 337 -8.51 -48.52 16.79
N LEU A 338 -8.42 -49.20 17.93
CA LEU A 338 -8.85 -48.66 19.22
C LEU A 338 -8.06 -47.41 19.60
N SER A 339 -6.73 -47.47 19.52
CA SER A 339 -5.84 -46.33 19.75
C SER A 339 -6.14 -45.18 18.78
N PHE A 340 -6.43 -45.49 17.52
CA PHE A 340 -6.85 -44.49 16.54
C PHE A 340 -8.19 -43.85 16.89
N PHE A 341 -9.22 -44.61 17.28
CA PHE A 341 -10.53 -44.06 17.65
C PHE A 341 -10.47 -43.20 18.91
N ILE A 342 -9.70 -43.61 19.92
CA ILE A 342 -9.47 -42.80 21.12
C ILE A 342 -8.74 -41.51 20.73
N PHE A 343 -7.74 -41.60 19.86
CA PHE A 343 -7.05 -40.43 19.34
C PHE A 343 -8.01 -39.48 18.58
N GLN A 344 -8.90 -40.01 17.74
CA GLN A 344 -9.93 -39.21 17.04
C GLN A 344 -10.85 -38.48 18.02
N ALA A 345 -11.23 -39.11 19.14
CA ALA A 345 -12.00 -38.44 20.19
C ALA A 345 -11.20 -37.29 20.83
N CYS A 346 -9.91 -37.50 21.14
CA CYS A 346 -9.02 -36.44 21.63
C CYS A 346 -8.86 -35.29 20.64
N VAL A 347 -8.73 -35.59 19.34
CA VAL A 347 -8.67 -34.59 18.26
C VAL A 347 -9.97 -33.79 18.21
N ARG A 348 -11.15 -34.43 18.25
CA ARG A 348 -12.43 -33.70 18.24
C ARG A 348 -12.62 -32.80 19.46
N LEU A 349 -12.18 -33.23 20.64
CA LEU A 349 -12.26 -32.43 21.87
C LEU A 349 -11.29 -31.24 21.86
N THR A 350 -10.09 -31.42 21.32
CA THR A 350 -9.02 -30.41 21.33
C THR A 350 -9.11 -29.45 20.14
N ALA A 351 -9.41 -29.99 18.96
CA ALA A 351 -9.51 -29.29 17.68
C ALA A 351 -10.98 -29.06 17.30
N ASN A 352 -11.82 -28.66 18.26
CA ASN A 352 -13.20 -28.30 17.95
C ASN A 352 -13.18 -27.16 16.91
N PRO A 353 -13.69 -27.39 15.68
CA PRO A 353 -13.57 -26.44 14.58
C PRO A 353 -14.19 -25.08 14.91
N GLU A 354 -15.25 -25.04 15.73
CA GLU A 354 -15.88 -23.79 16.16
C GLU A 354 -14.97 -22.95 17.07
N ARG A 355 -14.26 -23.59 18.01
CA ARG A 355 -13.32 -22.90 18.90
C ARG A 355 -12.11 -22.40 18.14
N MET A 356 -11.62 -23.16 17.16
CA MET A 356 -10.47 -22.74 16.35
C MET A 356 -10.83 -21.55 15.47
N LYS A 357 -11.98 -21.57 14.79
CA LYS A 357 -12.46 -20.44 14.01
C LYS A 357 -12.72 -19.21 14.86
N THR A 358 -13.36 -19.36 16.02
CA THR A 358 -13.61 -18.22 16.93
C THR A 358 -12.30 -17.55 17.33
N LYS A 359 -11.26 -18.33 17.64
CA LYS A 359 -9.92 -17.79 17.93
C LYS A 359 -9.24 -17.15 16.73
N ALA A 360 -9.37 -17.73 15.54
CA ALA A 360 -8.86 -17.14 14.31
C ALA A 360 -9.54 -15.81 14.00
N PHE A 361 -10.87 -15.72 14.15
CA PHE A 361 -11.63 -14.48 14.00
C PHE A 361 -11.29 -13.44 15.07
N GLU A 362 -11.09 -13.85 16.34
CA GLU A 362 -10.61 -12.93 17.39
C GLU A 362 -9.22 -12.39 17.07
N LYS A 363 -8.33 -13.23 16.53
CA LYS A 363 -6.99 -12.81 16.13
C LYS A 363 -7.02 -11.84 14.96
N MET A 364 -7.85 -12.11 13.95
CA MET A 364 -8.12 -11.22 12.82
C MET A 364 -8.70 -9.87 13.29
N LYS A 365 -9.64 -9.88 14.25
CA LYS A 365 -10.18 -8.65 14.86
C LYS A 365 -9.09 -7.83 15.55
N ARG A 366 -8.21 -8.47 16.33
CA ARG A 366 -7.09 -7.78 17.00
C ARG A 366 -6.08 -7.20 16.00
N GLN A 367 -5.82 -7.90 14.90
CA GLN A 367 -4.96 -7.37 13.85
C GLN A 367 -5.60 -6.16 13.17
N ALA A 368 -6.92 -6.14 13.01
CA ALA A 368 -7.64 -4.99 12.48
C ALA A 368 -7.56 -3.75 13.38
N GLU A 369 -7.57 -3.94 14.70
CA GLU A 369 -7.36 -2.85 15.67
C GLU A 369 -5.93 -2.28 15.62
N GLN A 370 -4.97 -3.02 15.05
CA GLN A 370 -3.56 -2.61 14.92
C GLN A 370 -3.19 -2.15 13.51
N LEU A 371 -4.03 -2.38 12.50
CA LEU A 371 -3.77 -2.01 11.12
C LEU A 371 -4.25 -0.58 10.85
N ASP A 372 -3.33 0.38 10.82
CA ASP A 372 -3.55 1.65 10.14
C ASP A 372 -3.65 1.35 8.62
N GLY A 373 -4.84 1.52 8.03
CA GLY A 373 -5.07 1.42 6.59
C GLY A 373 -4.98 -0.01 6.02
N ILE A 374 -6.05 -0.80 6.17
CA ILE A 374 -6.16 -2.14 5.56
C ILE A 374 -6.19 -2.05 4.03
N THR A 375 -6.72 -0.94 3.51
CA THR A 375 -6.81 -0.66 2.07
C THR A 375 -5.95 0.54 1.71
N THR A 376 -5.18 0.42 0.62
CA THR A 376 -4.48 1.54 0.00
C THR A 376 -5.50 2.39 -0.73
N ASN A 377 -6.33 3.14 0.00
CA ASN A 377 -7.33 4.00 -0.59
C ASN A 377 -6.61 5.21 -1.23
N PRO A 378 -6.68 5.39 -2.57
CA PRO A 378 -5.94 6.46 -3.25
C PRO A 378 -6.35 7.85 -2.75
N VAL A 379 -7.60 8.01 -2.33
CA VAL A 379 -8.12 9.28 -1.76
C VAL A 379 -7.55 9.52 -0.37
N LEU A 380 -7.37 8.47 0.43
CA LEU A 380 -6.73 8.57 1.75
C LEU A 380 -5.26 8.94 1.61
N VAL A 381 -4.53 8.33 0.66
CA VAL A 381 -3.12 8.66 0.39
C VAL A 381 -2.96 10.12 -0.03
N GLN A 382 -3.83 10.61 -0.92
CA GLN A 382 -3.84 12.02 -1.31
C GLN A 382 -4.14 12.93 -0.13
N LEU A 383 -5.12 12.57 0.70
CA LEU A 383 -5.48 13.31 1.91
C LEU A 383 -4.32 13.39 2.91
N GLU A 384 -3.65 12.27 3.18
CA GLU A 384 -2.48 12.21 4.06
C GLU A 384 -1.32 13.04 3.51
N THR A 385 -1.08 12.98 2.20
CA THR A 385 -0.05 13.81 1.53
C THR A 385 -0.34 15.31 1.72
N VAL A 386 -1.60 15.75 1.61
CA VAL A 386 -1.98 17.16 1.82
C VAL A 386 -1.81 17.56 3.29
N ILE A 387 -2.15 16.67 4.24
CA ILE A 387 -1.97 16.92 5.67
C ILE A 387 -0.48 16.96 6.05
N GLU A 388 0.35 16.09 5.46
CA GLU A 388 1.80 16.08 5.67
C GLU A 388 2.47 17.33 5.08
N LEU A 389 2.03 17.76 3.89
CA LEU A 389 2.47 19.01 3.29
C LEU A 389 2.19 20.21 4.21
N GLU A 390 1.04 20.26 4.87
CA GLU A 390 0.74 21.28 5.90
C GLU A 390 1.79 21.27 7.02
N ALA A 391 2.11 20.10 7.56
CA ALA A 391 3.08 19.95 8.64
C ALA A 391 4.50 20.36 8.21
N MET A 392 4.90 20.02 6.99
CA MET A 392 6.16 20.45 6.40
C MET A 392 6.22 21.98 6.20
N LEU A 393 5.13 22.60 5.76
CA LEU A 393 5.04 24.05 5.59
C LEU A 393 5.02 24.80 6.93
N ALA A 394 4.45 24.21 7.98
CA ALA A 394 4.47 24.76 9.33
C ALA A 394 5.86 24.71 9.99
N SER A 395 6.66 23.68 9.71
CA SER A 395 8.02 23.52 10.29
C SER A 395 9.10 24.37 9.62
N ARG A 396 8.80 25.03 8.50
CA ARG A 396 9.74 25.87 7.74
C ARG A 396 9.77 27.33 8.19
N GLU A 397 9.00 27.72 9.20
CA GLU A 397 9.09 29.08 9.76
C GLU A 397 10.44 29.27 10.45
N PRO A 398 11.27 30.25 10.04
CA PRO A 398 12.37 30.70 10.87
C PRO A 398 11.76 31.37 12.12
N SER A 399 12.30 31.02 13.29
CA SER A 399 11.96 31.63 14.58
C SER A 399 12.47 33.07 14.68
#